data_AF-A0A829WFX4-F1
#
_entry.id   AF-A0A829WFX4-F1
#
_cell.length_a   1.000
_cell.length_b   1.000
_cell.length_c   1.000
_cell.angle_alpha   90.00
_cell.angle_beta   90.00
_cell.angle_gamma   90.00
#
_symmetry.space_group_name_H-M   'P 1'
#
loop_
_entity.id
_entity.type
_entity.pdbx_description
1 polymer ?
#
loop_
_entity_poly.entity_id
_entity_poly.type
_entity_poly.pdbx_seq_one_letter_code
_entity_poly.pdbx_strand_id
1 'polypeptide(L)'
;MSNKKIKVFSHVAAAVVLFVFFLLAFWIYQKGIDRAAEQAVEKVMEEMQQQAEEGQENSGSVTIYMNDGTVWGYFGEVTVVSDGTDGSQPEIELHRAWLVGSTAEEYQMEGGE
;
A
#
# COMPACT_ATOMS: atom_id res chain seq x y z
N MET A 1 -53.79 -13.97 -13.84
CA MET A 1 -52.85 -13.59 -12.75
C MET A 1 -52.89 -12.07 -12.61
N SER A 2 -53.24 -11.52 -11.45
CA SER A 2 -53.54 -10.09 -11.27
C SER A 2 -52.34 -9.18 -11.59
N ASN A 3 -52.55 -8.14 -12.41
CA ASN A 3 -51.55 -7.15 -12.87
C ASN A 3 -50.67 -6.56 -11.75
N LYS A 4 -51.13 -6.56 -10.49
CA LYS A 4 -50.35 -6.13 -9.32
C LYS A 4 -49.15 -7.04 -9.03
N LYS A 5 -49.27 -8.37 -9.22
CA LYS A 5 -48.18 -9.32 -8.93
C LYS A 5 -47.04 -9.15 -9.94
N ILE A 6 -47.35 -8.98 -11.22
CA ILE A 6 -46.36 -8.78 -12.30
C ILE A 6 -45.56 -7.49 -12.09
N LYS A 7 -46.21 -6.40 -11.66
CA LYS A 7 -45.56 -5.11 -11.39
C LYS A 7 -44.60 -5.17 -10.19
N VAL A 8 -44.95 -5.92 -9.15
CA VAL A 8 -44.09 -6.15 -7.96
C VAL A 8 -42.90 -7.04 -8.33
N PHE A 9 -43.10 -8.14 -9.06
CA PHE A 9 -42.00 -8.98 -9.54
C PHE A 9 -41.02 -8.21 -10.42
N SER A 10 -41.52 -7.31 -11.27
CA SER A 10 -40.69 -6.42 -12.09
C SER A 10 -39.89 -5.41 -11.27
N HIS A 11 -40.46 -4.83 -10.20
CA HIS A 11 -39.71 -3.94 -9.30
C HIS A 11 -38.64 -4.68 -8.49
N VAL A 12 -38.95 -5.89 -8.02
CA VAL A 12 -37.98 -6.71 -7.28
C VAL A 12 -36.84 -7.14 -8.21
N ALA A 13 -37.13 -7.53 -9.45
CA ALA A 13 -36.10 -7.85 -10.44
C ALA A 13 -35.21 -6.63 -10.76
N ALA A 14 -35.80 -5.45 -10.95
CA ALA A 14 -35.04 -4.22 -11.18
C ALA A 14 -34.16 -3.84 -9.97
N ALA A 15 -34.67 -3.99 -8.75
CA ALA A 15 -33.92 -3.73 -7.53
C ALA A 15 -32.75 -4.69 -7.36
N VAL A 16 -32.93 -5.98 -7.66
CA VAL A 16 -31.85 -6.98 -7.63
C VAL A 16 -30.77 -6.64 -8.66
N VAL A 17 -31.16 -6.23 -9.87
CA VAL A 17 -30.20 -5.81 -10.90
C VAL A 17 -29.39 -4.60 -10.44
N LEU A 18 -30.05 -3.57 -9.90
CA LEU A 18 -29.36 -2.39 -9.36
C LEU A 18 -28.43 -2.74 -8.19
N PHE A 19 -28.84 -3.65 -7.32
CA PHE A 19 -28.02 -4.11 -6.21
C PHE A 19 -26.77 -4.87 -6.68
N VAL A 20 -26.89 -5.72 -7.70
CA VAL A 20 -25.74 -6.39 -8.33
C VAL A 20 -24.78 -5.38 -8.96
N PHE A 21 -25.30 -4.36 -9.68
CA PHE A 21 -24.46 -3.29 -10.20
C PHE A 21 -23.75 -2.49 -9.11
N PHE A 22 -24.43 -2.23 -7.99
CA PHE A 22 -23.83 -1.55 -6.84
C PHE A 22 -22.69 -2.37 -6.24
N LEU A 23 -22.86 -3.69 -6.05
CA LEU A 23 -21.80 -4.57 -5.57
C LEU A 23 -20.61 -4.62 -6.53
N LEU A 24 -20.86 -4.65 -7.84
CA LEU A 24 -19.80 -4.60 -8.85
C LEU A 24 -19.04 -3.28 -8.82
N ALA A 25 -19.74 -2.14 -8.73
CA ALA A 25 -19.11 -0.83 -8.62
C ALA A 25 -18.29 -0.71 -7.33
N PHE A 26 -18.83 -1.20 -6.21
CA PHE A 26 -18.12 -1.25 -4.93
C PHE A 26 -16.87 -2.13 -5.00
N TRP A 27 -16.95 -3.30 -5.65
CA TRP A 27 -15.80 -4.19 -5.83
C TRP A 27 -14.71 -3.58 -6.73
N ILE A 28 -15.10 -2.89 -7.80
CA ILE A 28 -14.17 -2.15 -8.67
C ILE A 28 -13.50 -1.00 -7.91
N TYR A 29 -14.27 -0.28 -7.08
CA TYR A 29 -13.75 0.80 -6.25
C TYR A 29 -12.72 0.31 -5.24
N GLN A 30 -13.03 -0.77 -4.50
CA GLN A 30 -12.08 -1.40 -3.57
C GLN A 30 -10.80 -1.85 -4.29
N LYS A 31 -10.94 -2.53 -5.43
CA LYS A 31 -9.80 -3.00 -6.23
C LYS A 31 -8.95 -1.85 -6.81
N GLY A 32 -9.55 -0.68 -7.02
CA GLY A 32 -8.83 0.53 -7.43
C GLY A 32 -7.92 1.07 -6.32
N ILE A 33 -8.37 1.03 -5.06
CA ILE A 33 -7.57 1.44 -3.90
C ILE A 33 -6.39 0.48 -3.69
N ASP A 34 -6.63 -0.83 -3.76
CA ASP A 34 -5.57 -1.84 -3.61
C ASP A 34 -4.46 -1.65 -4.66
N ARG A 35 -4.84 -1.39 -5.92
CA ARG A 35 -3.88 -1.11 -7.00
C ARG A 35 -3.09 0.17 -6.79
N ALA A 36 -3.73 1.22 -6.27
CA ALA A 36 -3.03 2.48 -5.98
C ALA A 36 -2.01 2.29 -4.85
N ALA A 37 -2.35 1.50 -3.83
CA ALA A 37 -1.43 1.12 -2.77
C ALA A 37 -0.25 0.28 -3.30
N GLU A 38 -0.52 -0.74 -4.12
CA GLU A 38 0.51 -1.56 -4.76
C GLU A 38 1.48 -0.72 -5.60
N GLN A 39 0.98 0.22 -6.40
CA GLN A 39 1.81 1.11 -7.21
C GLN A 39 2.64 2.07 -6.36
N ALA A 40 2.10 2.57 -5.25
CA ALA A 40 2.85 3.42 -4.33
C ALA A 40 4.00 2.64 -3.67
N VAL A 41 3.75 1.38 -3.28
CA VAL A 41 4.79 0.50 -2.73
C VAL A 41 5.87 0.21 -3.78
N GLU A 42 5.49 -0.08 -5.03
CA GLU A 42 6.44 -0.35 -6.11
C GLU A 42 7.38 0.84 -6.36
N LYS A 43 6.85 2.08 -6.36
CA LYS A 43 7.67 3.29 -6.49
C LYS A 43 8.67 3.46 -5.36
N VAL A 44 8.26 3.26 -4.10
CA VAL A 44 9.17 3.33 -2.95
C VAL A 44 10.30 2.30 -3.09
N MET A 45 9.98 1.12 -3.61
CA MET A 45 10.98 0.07 -3.85
C MET A 45 11.93 0.40 -5.02
N GLU A 46 11.42 1.04 -6.07
CA GLU A 46 12.23 1.48 -7.21
C GLU A 46 13.19 2.62 -6.80
N GLU A 47 12.70 3.62 -6.07
CA GLU A 47 13.51 4.73 -5.53
C GLU A 47 14.59 4.21 -4.59
N MET A 48 14.27 3.23 -3.75
CA MET A 48 15.26 2.52 -2.93
C MET A 48 16.35 1.84 -3.74
N GLN A 49 15.98 1.13 -4.81
CA GLN A 49 16.94 0.41 -5.64
C GLN A 49 17.87 1.38 -6.34
N GLN A 50 17.33 2.46 -6.91
CA GLN A 50 18.14 3.52 -7.53
C GLN A 50 19.12 4.13 -6.53
N GLN A 51 18.67 4.43 -5.31
CA GLN A 51 19.53 5.03 -4.29
C GLN A 51 20.59 4.07 -3.75
N ALA A 52 20.31 2.76 -3.74
CA ALA A 52 21.30 1.73 -3.44
C ALA A 52 22.36 1.57 -4.53
N GLU A 53 21.99 1.73 -5.81
CA GLU A 53 22.94 1.72 -6.92
C GLU A 53 23.83 2.97 -6.94
N GLU A 54 23.31 4.12 -6.50
CA GLU A 54 24.08 5.37 -6.35
C GLU A 54 24.91 5.43 -5.05
N GLY A 55 24.74 4.46 -4.14
CA GLY A 55 25.21 4.47 -2.76
C GLY A 55 26.69 4.16 -2.51
N GLN A 56 27.20 4.71 -1.41
CA GLN A 56 28.56 4.54 -0.89
C GLN A 56 28.85 3.09 -0.42
N GLU A 57 30.09 2.61 -0.61
CA GLU A 57 30.59 1.39 0.06
C GLU A 57 30.31 1.50 1.57
N ASN A 58 29.58 0.52 2.13
CA ASN A 58 28.99 0.45 3.49
C ASN A 58 27.57 1.04 3.73
N SER A 59 26.82 1.42 2.70
CA SER A 59 25.39 1.77 2.87
C SER A 59 24.44 0.63 2.47
N GLY A 60 23.25 0.62 3.07
CA GLY A 60 22.18 -0.36 2.86
C GLY A 60 20.79 0.26 2.98
N SER A 61 19.76 -0.51 2.67
CA SER A 61 18.35 -0.08 2.72
C SER A 61 17.54 -0.82 3.78
N VAL A 62 16.54 -0.16 4.33
CA VAL A 62 15.54 -0.75 5.24
C VAL A 62 14.14 -0.34 4.83
N THR A 63 13.28 -1.33 4.63
CA THR A 63 11.84 -1.15 4.36
C THR A 63 11.03 -1.50 5.60
N ILE A 64 10.17 -0.58 6.03
CA ILE A 64 9.29 -0.77 7.19
C ILE A 64 7.85 -0.86 6.73
N TYR A 65 7.20 -1.98 7.03
CA TYR A 65 5.76 -2.20 6.79
C TYR A 65 4.98 -1.98 8.07
N MET A 66 4.10 -0.97 8.06
CA MET A 66 3.25 -0.61 9.18
C MET A 66 1.92 -1.40 9.13
N ASN A 67 1.27 -1.55 10.28
CA ASN A 67 0.02 -2.31 10.40
C ASN A 67 -1.16 -1.69 9.64
N ASP A 68 -1.11 -0.39 9.38
CA ASP A 68 -2.08 0.36 8.59
C ASP A 68 -1.83 0.26 7.07
N GLY A 69 -0.80 -0.49 6.66
CA GLY A 69 -0.41 -0.65 5.26
C GLY A 69 0.54 0.44 4.75
N THR A 70 0.94 1.40 5.58
CA THR A 70 1.97 2.37 5.21
C THR A 70 3.33 1.68 5.10
N VAL A 71 4.05 1.98 4.03
CA VAL A 71 5.40 1.48 3.77
C VAL A 71 6.35 2.66 3.75
N TRP A 72 7.44 2.53 4.52
CA TRP A 72 8.49 3.53 4.61
C TRP A 72 9.79 2.95 4.12
N GLY A 73 10.51 3.76 3.34
CA GLY A 73 11.83 3.41 2.88
C GLY A 73 12.94 4.29 3.40
N TYR A 74 13.98 3.67 3.94
CA TYR A 74 15.18 4.33 4.44
C TYR A 74 16.42 3.80 3.75
N PHE A 75 17.37 4.70 3.49
CA PHE A 75 18.70 4.36 2.97
C PHE A 75 19.78 5.08 3.79
N GLY A 76 20.86 4.37 4.09
CA GLY A 76 21.95 4.88 4.92
C GLY A 76 22.84 3.79 5.48
N GLU A 77 23.51 4.07 6.59
CA GLU A 77 24.32 3.08 7.29
C GLU A 77 23.40 2.24 8.20
N VAL A 78 23.30 0.94 7.90
CA VAL A 78 22.39 0.01 8.59
C VAL A 78 23.22 -0.96 9.41
N THR A 79 22.97 -1.03 10.71
CA THR A 79 23.61 -2.00 11.62
C THR A 79 22.56 -2.88 12.26
N VAL A 80 22.69 -4.20 12.08
CA VAL A 80 21.87 -5.18 12.82
C VAL A 80 22.53 -5.40 14.18
N VAL A 81 21.88 -4.94 15.24
CA VAL A 81 22.35 -5.08 16.63
C VAL A 81 21.95 -6.44 17.19
N SER A 82 20.74 -6.89 16.87
CA SER A 82 20.26 -8.25 17.15
C SER A 82 19.36 -8.74 16.02
N ASP A 83 19.59 -9.96 15.56
CA ASP A 83 18.70 -10.64 14.59
C ASP A 83 17.57 -11.42 15.28
N GLY A 84 17.55 -11.45 16.62
CA GLY A 84 16.55 -12.16 17.43
C GLY A 84 16.57 -13.69 17.30
N THR A 85 17.58 -14.27 16.65
CA THR A 85 17.69 -15.74 16.52
C THR A 85 17.90 -16.45 17.86
N ASP A 86 18.37 -15.71 18.87
CA ASP A 86 18.54 -16.14 20.25
C ASP A 86 17.28 -15.96 21.12
N GLY A 87 16.16 -15.50 20.53
CA GLY A 87 14.92 -15.21 21.25
C GLY A 87 14.86 -13.81 21.87
N SER A 88 15.88 -12.98 21.68
CA SER A 88 15.82 -11.55 21.96
C SER A 88 15.00 -10.80 20.90
N GLN A 89 14.64 -9.56 21.20
CA GLN A 89 13.93 -8.73 20.22
C GLN A 89 14.90 -8.31 19.11
N PRO A 90 14.54 -8.49 17.83
CA PRO A 90 15.34 -7.97 16.73
C PRO A 90 15.53 -6.45 16.87
N GLU A 91 16.76 -6.00 16.69
CA GLU A 91 17.14 -4.60 16.85
C GLU A 91 18.05 -4.19 15.70
N ILE A 92 17.70 -3.07 15.07
CA ILE A 92 18.41 -2.50 13.94
C ILE A 92 18.61 -1.02 14.23
N GLU A 93 19.84 -0.55 14.09
CA GLU A 93 20.19 0.86 14.18
C GLU A 93 20.41 1.43 12.78
N LEU A 94 19.86 2.63 12.58
CA LEU A 94 20.01 3.41 11.35
C LEU A 94 20.87 4.64 11.65
N HIS A 95 22.06 4.67 11.06
CA HIS A 95 23.01 5.77 11.18
C HIS A 95 23.08 6.52 9.86
N ARG A 96 23.15 7.86 9.93
CA ARG A 96 23.23 8.73 8.74
C ARG A 96 22.21 8.37 7.65
N ALA A 97 21.04 7.88 8.05
CA ALA A 97 20.00 7.42 7.14
C ALA A 97 18.99 8.54 6.87
N TRP A 98 18.42 8.52 5.67
CA TRP A 98 17.35 9.43 5.28
C TRP A 98 16.19 8.64 4.66
N LEU A 99 15.04 9.31 4.60
CA LEU A 99 13.88 8.78 3.92
C LEU A 99 14.11 8.78 2.42
N VAL A 100 13.90 7.63 1.78
CA VAL A 100 13.92 7.49 0.32
C VAL A 100 12.52 7.65 -0.26
N GLY A 101 11.52 7.09 0.43
CA GLY A 101 10.14 7.13 0.00
C GLY A 101 9.18 6.70 1.09
N SER A 102 7.89 7.02 0.91
CA SER A 102 6.82 6.60 1.79
C SER A 102 5.50 6.51 1.05
N THR A 103 4.66 5.54 1.41
CA THR A 103 3.27 5.50 0.94
C THR A 103 2.32 6.34 1.80
N ALA A 104 2.82 6.95 2.89
CA ALA A 104 2.04 7.86 3.73
C ALA A 104 1.59 9.08 2.92
N GLU A 105 0.29 9.40 2.94
CA GLU A 105 -0.29 10.50 2.15
C GLU A 105 0.41 11.84 2.39
N GLU A 106 0.85 12.09 3.62
CA GLU A 106 1.54 13.32 4.01
C GLU A 106 2.97 13.47 3.46
N TYR A 107 3.59 12.38 2.99
CA TYR A 107 4.93 12.34 2.40
C TYR A 107 4.93 12.00 0.92
N GLN A 108 3.77 11.61 0.36
CA GLN A 108 3.54 11.66 -1.08
C GLN A 108 3.36 13.12 -1.48
N MET A 109 4.47 13.87 -1.54
CA MET A 109 4.43 15.21 -2.12
C MET A 109 3.97 15.07 -3.57
N GLU A 110 2.77 15.60 -3.88
CA GLU A 110 2.38 15.91 -5.25
C GLU A 110 3.57 16.61 -5.90
N GLY A 111 4.05 16.04 -7.01
CA GLY A 111 5.30 16.42 -7.66
C GLY A 111 5.52 17.93 -7.65
N GLY A 112 6.58 18.34 -6.96
CA GLY A 112 7.16 19.66 -7.18
C GLY A 112 7.59 19.74 -8.63
N GLU A 113 6.88 20.58 -9.39
CA GLU A 113 7.30 21.08 -10.71
C GLU A 113 8.65 21.80 -10.65
#